data_AF-A0A7K2MLA5-F1
#
_entry.id   AF-A0A7K2MLA5-F1
#
_cell.length_a   1.000
_cell.length_b   1.000
_cell.length_c   1.000
_cell.angle_alpha   90.00
_cell.angle_beta   90.00
_cell.angle_gamma   90.00
#
_symmetry.space_group_name_H-M   'P 1'
#
loop_
_entity.id
_entity.type
_entity.pdbx_description
1 polymer ?
#
loop_
_entity_poly.entity_id
_entity_poly.type
_entity_poly.pdbx_seq_one_letter_code
_entity_poly.pdbx_strand_id
1 'polypeptide(L)'
;MGIFSRRQTATAEPATAAGQDRPAARSATGTATLDPALRALTGHWTIDRPHSRIGFSVRHAMVTTVRGAFTDYDSRLYFDGARPSESRAEIVIRV
;
A
#
# COMPACT_ATOMS: atom_id res chain seq x y z
N MET A 1 32.40 -22.55 -14.77
CA MET A 1 32.14 -21.70 -13.58
C MET A 1 30.63 -21.42 -13.54
N GLY A 2 29.89 -22.12 -12.67
CA GLY A 2 28.44 -22.02 -12.33
C GLY A 2 27.44 -22.29 -13.47
N ILE A 3 26.65 -23.37 -13.62
CA ILE A 3 25.88 -24.31 -12.75
C ILE A 3 24.76 -23.72 -11.90
N PHE A 4 23.77 -23.09 -12.54
CA PHE A 4 22.45 -22.86 -11.93
C PHE A 4 21.44 -23.89 -12.43
N SER A 5 21.37 -25.04 -11.76
CA SER A 5 20.31 -26.03 -11.93
C SER A 5 19.08 -25.60 -11.13
N ARG A 6 18.01 -25.16 -11.81
CA ARG A 6 16.69 -24.98 -11.19
C ARG A 6 16.01 -26.34 -11.12
N ARG A 7 15.96 -26.95 -9.94
CA ARG A 7 15.14 -28.14 -9.70
C ARG A 7 13.67 -27.70 -9.68
N GLN A 8 12.93 -28.04 -10.74
CA GLN A 8 11.47 -27.92 -10.79
C GLN A 8 10.88 -29.15 -10.08
N THR A 9 10.25 -28.95 -8.93
CA THR A 9 9.30 -29.93 -8.40
C THR A 9 7.93 -29.58 -8.97
N ALA A 10 7.50 -30.36 -9.96
CA ALA A 10 6.11 -30.42 -10.39
C ALA A 10 5.29 -31.17 -9.34
N THR A 11 4.12 -30.65 -8.98
CA THR A 11 3.02 -31.45 -8.45
C THR A 11 1.76 -31.00 -9.18
N ALA A 12 1.09 -31.99 -9.75
CA ALA A 12 0.15 -31.87 -10.85
C ALA A 12 -1.21 -31.27 -10.45
N GLU A 13 -1.74 -30.51 -11.40
CA GLU A 13 -3.14 -30.10 -11.55
C GLU A 13 -3.97 -31.26 -12.13
N PRO A 14 -5.29 -31.32 -11.86
CA PRO A 14 -6.24 -31.87 -12.82
C PRO A 14 -7.14 -30.76 -13.42
N ALA A 15 -6.78 -30.38 -14.64
CA ALA A 15 -7.58 -30.06 -15.84
C ALA A 15 -9.03 -29.51 -15.76
N THR A 16 -9.15 -28.28 -16.28
CA THR A 16 -10.02 -27.83 -17.40
C THR A 16 -11.52 -27.59 -17.19
N ALA A 17 -11.94 -26.32 -17.38
CA ALA A 17 -12.97 -25.95 -18.36
C ALA A 17 -13.02 -24.42 -18.65
N ALA A 18 -12.84 -24.10 -19.94
CA ALA A 18 -13.46 -23.02 -20.70
C ALA A 18 -13.21 -21.53 -20.32
N GLY A 19 -12.65 -20.80 -21.29
CA GLY A 19 -12.59 -19.35 -21.28
C GLY A 19 -13.96 -18.70 -21.26
N GLN A 20 -14.04 -17.58 -20.55
CA GLN A 20 -15.04 -16.55 -20.72
C GLN A 20 -14.31 -15.22 -20.60
N ASP A 21 -14.29 -14.45 -21.69
CA ASP A 21 -13.99 -13.02 -21.66
C ASP A 21 -14.79 -12.41 -20.50
N ARG A 22 -14.10 -12.00 -19.44
CA ARG A 22 -14.76 -11.41 -18.29
C ARG A 22 -15.10 -9.97 -18.66
N PRO A 23 -16.37 -9.60 -18.89
CA PRO A 23 -16.71 -8.20 -19.09
C PRO A 23 -16.26 -7.43 -17.84
N ALA A 24 -15.68 -6.24 -18.06
CA ALA A 24 -15.30 -5.33 -16.99
C ALA A 24 -16.50 -5.18 -16.03
N ALA A 25 -16.40 -5.83 -14.88
CA ALA A 25 -17.44 -5.81 -13.87
C ALA A 25 -17.56 -4.35 -13.43
N ARG A 26 -18.72 -3.76 -13.74
CA ARG A 26 -19.15 -2.46 -13.21
C ARG A 26 -18.83 -2.44 -11.72
N SER A 27 -18.02 -1.47 -11.31
CA SER A 27 -17.77 -1.18 -9.90
C SER A 27 -19.12 -0.96 -9.23
N ALA A 28 -19.60 -1.97 -8.50
CA ALA A 28 -20.71 -1.79 -7.60
C ALA A 28 -20.23 -0.80 -6.53
N THR A 29 -20.85 0.37 -6.46
CA THR A 29 -20.75 1.25 -5.29
C THR A 29 -21.47 0.55 -4.13
N GLY A 30 -20.82 -0.46 -3.57
CA GLY A 30 -21.22 -1.08 -2.32
C GLY A 30 -20.78 -0.16 -1.18
N THR A 31 -21.72 0.21 -0.31
CA THR A 31 -21.36 0.76 1.01
C THR A 31 -20.51 -0.29 1.72
N ALA A 32 -19.21 -0.04 1.84
CA ALA A 32 -18.34 -0.93 2.58
C ALA A 32 -18.72 -0.87 4.06
N THR A 33 -19.13 -2.01 4.62
CA THR A 33 -19.28 -2.15 6.06
C THR A 33 -17.88 -2.04 6.69
N LEU A 34 -17.69 -1.05 7.56
CA LEU A 34 -16.44 -0.86 8.29
C LEU A 34 -16.36 -1.83 9.47
N ASP A 35 -15.16 -2.35 9.74
CA ASP A 35 -14.89 -3.16 10.92
C ASP A 35 -15.18 -2.36 12.20
N PRO A 36 -16.04 -2.86 13.12
CA PRO A 36 -16.26 -2.22 14.42
C PRO A 36 -14.97 -1.92 15.21
N ALA A 37 -13.90 -2.72 15.01
CA ALA A 37 -12.62 -2.52 15.67
C ALA A 37 -11.94 -1.19 15.30
N LEU A 38 -12.24 -0.60 14.14
CA LEU A 38 -11.69 0.72 13.75
C LEU A 38 -12.06 1.80 14.76
N ARG A 39 -13.24 1.73 15.37
CA ARG A 39 -13.70 2.72 16.36
C ARG A 39 -12.75 2.80 17.56
N ALA A 40 -12.15 1.68 17.96
CA ALA A 40 -11.19 1.62 19.06
C ALA A 40 -9.87 2.35 18.74
N LEU A 41 -9.59 2.62 17.47
CA LEU A 41 -8.40 3.36 17.02
C LEU A 41 -8.62 4.87 16.92
N THR A 42 -9.84 5.36 17.21
CA THR A 42 -10.17 6.78 17.12
C THR A 42 -9.29 7.60 18.06
N GLY A 43 -8.65 8.64 17.55
CA GLY A 43 -7.81 9.52 18.36
C GLY A 43 -6.67 10.16 17.61
N HIS A 44 -5.71 10.68 18.38
CA HIS A 44 -4.51 11.31 17.86
C HIS A 44 -3.37 10.33 17.74
N TRP A 45 -2.67 10.40 16.61
CA TRP A 45 -1.57 9.52 16.26
C TRP A 45 -0.39 10.34 15.73
N THR A 46 0.80 9.78 15.89
CA THR A 46 2.04 10.31 15.35
C THR A 46 2.76 9.22 14.57
N ILE A 47 3.44 9.58 13.49
CA ILE A 47 4.29 8.67 12.73
C ILE A 47 5.53 8.35 13.55
N ASP A 48 5.81 7.06 13.72
CA ASP A 48 7.01 6.58 14.38
C ASP A 48 8.19 6.54 13.40
N ARG A 49 9.21 7.36 13.68
CA ARG A 49 10.33 7.62 12.75
C ARG A 49 11.22 6.41 12.46
N PRO A 50 11.61 5.56 13.43
CA PRO A 50 12.44 4.39 13.17
C PRO A 50 11.78 3.34 12.26
N HIS A 51 10.45 3.35 12.18
CA HIS A 51 9.67 2.36 11.42
C HIS A 51 8.93 2.95 10.21
N SER A 52 9.14 4.24 9.92
CA SER A 52 8.43 4.95 8.85
C SER A 52 9.40 5.76 7.97
N ARG A 53 9.08 5.88 6.69
CA ARG A 53 9.88 6.63 5.72
C ARG A 53 9.00 7.44 4.78
N ILE A 54 9.29 8.73 4.65
CA ILE A 54 8.72 9.59 3.60
C ILE A 54 9.71 9.63 2.43
N GLY A 55 9.49 8.76 1.45
CA GLY A 55 10.35 8.62 0.28
C GLY A 55 9.80 9.34 -0.95
N PHE A 56 10.70 9.68 -1.88
CA PHE A 56 10.32 10.09 -3.22
C PHE A 56 11.12 9.32 -4.28
N SER A 57 10.56 9.28 -5.49
CA SER A 57 11.25 8.74 -6.65
C SER A 57 10.94 9.56 -7.88
N VAL A 58 11.97 9.85 -8.68
CA VAL A 58 11.84 10.67 -9.90
C VAL A 58 12.59 9.97 -11.02
N ARG A 59 11.98 9.90 -12.21
CA ARG A 59 12.65 9.39 -13.41
C ARG A 59 13.57 10.47 -13.96
N HIS A 60 14.82 10.10 -14.26
CA HIS A 60 15.81 10.96 -14.87
C HIS A 60 16.08 10.50 -16.31
N ALA A 61 15.85 11.41 -17.26
CA ALA A 61 16.08 11.21 -18.70
C ALA A 61 15.46 9.92 -19.28
N MET A 62 14.37 9.41 -18.70
CA MET A 62 13.74 8.12 -19.01
C MET A 62 14.57 6.85 -18.72
N VAL A 63 15.83 6.96 -18.33
CA VAL A 63 16.74 5.82 -18.17
C VAL A 63 16.86 5.37 -16.71
N THR A 64 17.03 6.32 -15.79
CA THR A 64 17.31 6.00 -14.38
C THR A 64 16.21 6.52 -13.46
N THR A 65 16.10 5.92 -12.27
CA THR A 65 15.19 6.38 -11.22
C THR A 65 16.00 6.81 -10.00
N VAL A 66 15.96 8.11 -9.71
CA VAL A 66 16.52 8.68 -8.48
C VAL A 66 15.56 8.42 -7.34
N ARG A 67 16.06 7.93 -6.20
CA ARG A 67 15.29 7.65 -5.00
C ARG A 67 15.87 8.46 -3.84
N GLY A 68 15.00 9.15 -3.10
CA GLY A 68 15.38 9.91 -1.91
C GLY A 68 14.39 9.71 -0.78
N ALA A 69 14.65 10.36 0.35
CA ALA A 69 13.69 10.51 1.44
C ALA A 69 14.01 11.74 2.28
N PHE A 70 12.97 12.19 2.98
CA PHE A 70 13.07 13.16 4.05
C PHE A 70 13.26 12.40 5.36
N THR A 71 14.33 12.73 6.08
CA THR A 71 14.67 12.12 7.37
C THR A 71 14.18 12.93 8.55
N ASP A 72 13.88 14.21 8.32
CA ASP A 72 13.50 15.15 9.36
C ASP A 72 12.10 15.71 9.09
N TYR A 73 11.15 15.27 9.91
CA TYR A 73 9.74 15.64 9.78
C TYR A 73 9.01 15.50 11.12
N ASP A 74 7.96 16.29 11.28
CA ASP A 74 6.96 16.14 12.33
C ASP A 74 5.61 15.73 11.73
N SER A 75 4.79 15.05 12.52
CA SER A 75 3.48 14.55 12.08
C SER A 75 2.42 14.71 13.15
N ARG A 76 1.19 15.00 12.71
CA ARG A 76 -0.02 14.98 13.53
C ARG A 76 -1.15 14.36 12.73
N LEU A 77 -1.71 13.27 13.22
CA LEU A 77 -2.84 12.57 12.62
C LEU A 77 -3.99 12.55 13.62
N TYR A 78 -5.20 12.86 13.16
CA TYR A 78 -6.44 12.51 13.82
C TYR A 78 -7.17 11.46 12.98
N PHE A 79 -7.50 10.34 13.60
CA PHE A 79 -8.24 9.26 12.97
C PHE A 79 -9.63 9.16 13.58
N ASP A 80 -10.68 9.19 12.75
CA ASP A 80 -12.07 8.92 13.15
C ASP A 80 -12.45 7.50 12.67
N GLY A 81 -12.45 6.54 13.59
CA GLY A 81 -12.77 5.15 13.29
C GLY A 81 -14.24 4.88 13.02
N ALA A 82 -15.14 5.81 13.35
CA ALA A 82 -16.56 5.72 13.01
C ALA A 82 -16.84 6.29 11.61
N ARG A 83 -16.10 7.33 11.21
CA ARG A 83 -16.20 8.01 9.91
C ARG A 83 -14.79 8.32 9.37
N PRO A 84 -14.11 7.35 8.73
CA PRO A 84 -12.74 7.55 8.25
C PRO A 84 -12.54 8.75 7.32
N SER A 85 -13.58 9.16 6.59
CA SER A 85 -13.58 10.36 5.74
C SER A 85 -13.34 11.68 6.49
N GLU A 86 -13.58 11.70 7.80
CA GLU A 86 -13.35 12.86 8.67
C GLU A 86 -11.95 12.87 9.30
N SER A 87 -11.13 11.84 9.02
CA SER A 87 -9.75 11.78 9.50
C SER A 87 -8.90 12.85 8.81
N ARG A 88 -7.90 13.37 9.53
CA ARG A 88 -7.03 14.46 9.07
C ARG A 88 -5.59 14.18 9.42
N ALA A 89 -4.68 14.45 8.48
CA ALA A 89 -3.25 14.29 8.67
C ALA A 89 -2.52 15.57 8.28
N GLU A 90 -1.56 15.99 9.09
CA GLU A 90 -0.63 17.07 8.82
C GLU A 90 0.80 16.56 9.00
N ILE A 91 1.66 16.88 8.04
CA ILE A 91 3.07 16.53 8.05
C ILE A 91 3.87 17.77 7.67
N VAL A 92 4.87 18.09 8.48
CA VAL A 92 5.82 19.18 8.22
C VAL A 92 7.18 18.57 7.95
N ILE A 93 7.73 18.86 6.77
CA ILE A 93 9.04 18.36 6.33
C ILE A 93 10.05 19.50 6.43
N ARG A 94 11.22 19.22 7.02
CA ARG A 94 12.36 20.13 7.06
C ARG A 94 13.34 19.76 5.94
N VAL A 95 13.81 20.76 5.20
CA VAL A 95 14.72 20.63 4.04
C VAL A 95 16.02 21.38 4.26
#